data_AF-A0A660PTX9-F1
#
_entry.id   AF-A0A660PTX9-F1
#
_cell.length_a   1.000
_cell.length_b   1.000
_cell.length_c   1.000
_cell.angle_alpha   90.00
_cell.angle_beta   90.00
_cell.angle_gamma   90.00
#
_symmetry.space_group_name_H-M   'P 1'
#
loop_
_entity.id
_entity.type
_entity.pdbx_description
1 polymer ?
#
loop_
_entity_poly.entity_id
_entity_poly.type
_entity_poly.pdbx_seq_one_letter_code
_entity_poly.pdbx_strand_id
1 'polypeptide(L)'
;MLTPEEIEELRQRLEKSLNIRLRKKRIRALTVYPTHQQIPNMKIEVGKSYRNLEPGTPPDQVLAIFESVSFLVCTRKRGVEEGLPYFFAREDARKVEEME
;
A
#
# COMPACT_ATOMS: atom_id res chain seq x y z
N MET A 1 12.80 5.86 -1.82
CA MET A 1 11.55 6.08 -2.56
C MET A 1 11.75 5.55 -3.97
N LEU A 2 10.74 4.90 -4.55
CA LEU A 2 10.82 4.36 -5.90
C LEU A 2 10.67 5.48 -6.95
N THR A 3 11.35 5.36 -8.08
CA THR A 3 11.15 6.23 -9.25
C THR A 3 9.80 5.94 -9.94
N PRO A 4 9.29 6.85 -10.79
CA PRO A 4 8.08 6.59 -11.55
C PRO A 4 8.14 5.31 -12.40
N GLU A 5 9.31 5.01 -12.98
CA GLU A 5 9.55 3.81 -13.78
C GLU A 5 9.50 2.56 -12.91
N GLU A 6 10.19 2.57 -11.77
CA GLU A 6 10.17 1.45 -10.81
C GLU A 6 8.76 1.19 -10.27
N ILE A 7 7.95 2.24 -10.07
CA ILE A 7 6.55 2.11 -9.64
C ILE A 7 5.70 1.43 -10.71
N GLU A 8 5.89 1.78 -11.98
CA GLU A 8 5.13 1.18 -13.09
C GLU A 8 5.52 -0.28 -13.32
N GLU A 9 6.82 -0.60 -13.24
CA GLU A 9 7.30 -1.99 -13.29
C GLU A 9 6.73 -2.83 -12.14
N LEU A 10 6.77 -2.27 -10.93
CA LEU A 10 6.18 -2.88 -9.75
C LEU A 10 4.68 -3.15 -9.95
N ARG A 11 3.94 -2.16 -10.47
CA ARG A 11 2.50 -2.29 -10.76
C ARG A 11 2.24 -3.44 -11.73
N GLN A 12 2.94 -3.48 -12.86
CA GLN A 12 2.77 -4.53 -13.86
C GLN A 12 3.12 -5.92 -13.33
N ARG A 13 4.17 -6.01 -12.51
CA ARG A 13 4.54 -7.27 -11.86
C ARG A 13 3.45 -7.74 -10.90
N LEU A 14 2.90 -6.84 -10.08
CA LEU A 14 1.83 -7.16 -9.13
C LEU A 14 0.51 -7.52 -9.83
N GLU A 15 0.17 -6.87 -10.94
CA GLU A 15 -1.01 -7.26 -11.75
C GLU A 15 -0.90 -8.71 -12.23
N LYS A 16 0.28 -9.10 -12.73
CA LYS A 16 0.54 -10.46 -13.21
C LYS A 16 0.54 -11.47 -12.06
N SER A 17 1.24 -11.18 -10.96
CA SER A 17 1.41 -12.14 -9.86
C SER A 17 0.12 -12.37 -9.07
N LEU A 18 -0.69 -11.34 -8.88
CA LEU A 18 -1.95 -11.42 -8.14
C LEU A 18 -3.14 -11.72 -9.05
N ASN A 19 -2.95 -11.70 -10.37
CA ASN A 19 -4.01 -11.84 -11.38
C ASN A 19 -5.16 -10.83 -11.16
N ILE A 20 -4.81 -9.57 -10.92
CA ILE A 20 -5.73 -8.45 -10.72
C ILE A 20 -5.38 -7.28 -11.64
N ARG A 21 -6.31 -6.34 -11.80
CA ARG A 21 -6.04 -5.04 -12.43
C ARG A 21 -5.78 -3.97 -11.39
N LEU A 22 -4.67 -3.25 -11.54
CA LEU A 22 -4.28 -2.13 -10.69
C LEU A 22 -4.38 -0.83 -11.48
N ARG A 23 -5.00 0.18 -10.86
CA ARG A 23 -5.07 1.51 -11.47
C ARG A 23 -3.67 2.12 -11.56
N LYS A 24 -3.43 2.85 -12.65
CA LYS A 24 -2.20 3.63 -12.86
C LYS A 24 -2.10 4.89 -11.99
N LYS A 25 -3.13 5.18 -11.19
CA LYS A 25 -3.17 6.33 -10.30
C LYS A 25 -2.09 6.18 -9.21
N ARG A 26 -1.30 7.23 -9.01
CA ARG A 26 -0.32 7.29 -7.93
C ARG A 26 -1.03 7.78 -6.68
N ILE A 27 -1.07 6.94 -5.66
CA ILE A 27 -1.66 7.28 -4.37
C ILE A 27 -0.55 7.76 -3.45
N ARG A 28 -0.68 9.00 -2.97
CA ARG A 28 0.21 9.62 -1.99
C ARG A 28 -0.07 9.12 -0.58
N ALA A 29 -1.35 9.05 -0.21
CA ALA A 29 -1.77 8.63 1.11
C ALA A 29 -3.10 7.88 1.11
N LEU A 30 -3.25 6.96 2.06
CA LEU A 30 -4.44 6.17 2.31
C LEU A 30 -4.81 6.28 3.79
N THR A 31 -5.99 6.79 4.09
CA THR A 31 -6.53 6.80 5.45
C THR A 31 -7.39 5.57 5.67
N VAL A 32 -6.99 4.70 6.59
CA VAL A 32 -7.69 3.46 6.93
C VAL A 32 -8.24 3.47 8.36
N TYR A 33 -9.42 2.89 8.50
CA TYR A 33 -10.13 2.65 9.76
C TYR A 33 -10.39 1.15 9.83
N PRO A 34 -9.41 0.35 10.28
CA PRO A 34 -9.61 -1.10 10.36
C PRO A 34 -10.81 -1.40 11.26
N THR A 35 -11.79 -2.11 10.71
CA THR A 35 -13.06 -2.46 11.37
C THR A 35 -12.85 -3.27 12.66
N HIS A 36 -11.70 -3.92 12.82
CA HIS A 36 -11.31 -4.60 14.05
C HIS A 36 -10.61 -3.65 15.04
N GLN A 37 -11.43 -3.16 15.98
CA GLN A 37 -11.28 -2.27 17.15
C GLN A 37 -9.96 -2.14 17.94
N GLN A 38 -8.77 -2.50 17.45
CA GLN A 38 -7.51 -2.34 18.20
C GLN A 38 -6.45 -1.47 17.52
N ILE A 39 -6.70 -1.00 16.30
CA ILE A 39 -5.75 -0.15 15.58
C ILE A 39 -6.37 1.25 15.40
N PRO A 40 -5.71 2.32 15.86
CA PRO A 40 -6.22 3.68 15.68
C PRO A 40 -6.29 4.03 14.20
N ASN A 41 -7.06 5.06 13.85
CA ASN A 41 -7.11 5.57 12.48
C ASN A 41 -5.70 5.85 11.97
N MET A 42 -5.34 5.26 10.83
CA MET A 42 -4.01 5.41 10.26
C MET A 42 -4.09 6.17 8.96
N LYS A 43 -3.33 7.27 8.84
CA LYS A 43 -2.97 7.84 7.55
C LYS A 43 -1.64 7.21 7.12
N ILE A 44 -1.68 6.36 6.10
CA ILE A 44 -0.53 5.67 5.51
C ILE A 44 -0.03 6.50 4.33
N GLU A 45 1.20 6.99 4.38
CA GLU A 45 1.78 7.90 3.39
C GLU A 45 3.01 7.29 2.73
N VAL A 46 3.14 7.46 1.42
CA VAL A 46 4.34 7.06 0.68
C VAL A 46 5.56 7.85 1.18
N GLY A 47 6.67 7.15 1.43
CA GLY A 47 7.91 7.69 1.98
C GLY A 47 7.98 7.72 3.51
N LYS A 48 6.89 7.37 4.21
CA LYS A 48 6.87 7.30 5.69
C LYS A 48 7.00 5.86 6.18
N SER A 49 7.53 5.71 7.41
CA SER A 49 7.70 4.41 8.05
C SER A 49 6.59 4.13 9.05
N TYR A 50 6.08 2.90 9.07
CA TYR A 50 4.98 2.48 9.94
C TYR A 50 5.32 1.18 10.67
N ARG A 51 5.04 1.14 11.98
CA ARG A 51 5.29 -0.03 12.86
C ARG A 51 4.12 -1.00 12.97
N ASN A 52 2.95 -0.59 12.49
CA ASN A 52 1.68 -1.23 12.76
C ASN A 52 0.89 -1.54 11.48
N LEU A 53 1.59 -1.71 10.35
CA LEU A 53 0.98 -2.30 9.15
C LEU A 53 0.60 -3.76 9.40
N GLU A 54 1.35 -4.45 10.25
CA GLU A 54 1.03 -5.78 10.77
C GLU A 54 1.55 -5.92 12.20
N PRO A 55 0.77 -6.48 13.15
CA PRO A 55 1.21 -6.68 14.52
C PRO A 55 2.51 -7.49 14.61
N GLY A 56 3.49 -7.00 15.38
CA GLY A 56 4.75 -7.71 15.62
C GLY A 56 5.80 -7.57 14.50
N THR A 57 5.52 -6.85 13.42
CA THR A 57 6.52 -6.55 12.38
C THR A 57 7.40 -5.34 12.73
N PRO A 58 8.67 -5.34 12.29
CA PRO A 58 9.49 -4.14 12.40
C PRO A 58 8.92 -3.00 11.53
N PRO A 59 9.18 -1.74 11.90
CA PRO A 59 8.83 -0.61 11.05
C PRO A 59 9.43 -0.74 9.65
N ASP A 60 8.60 -0.51 8.63
CA ASP A 60 9.05 -0.48 7.24
C ASP A 60 8.53 0.77 6.52
N GLN A 61 9.29 1.24 5.54
CA GLN A 61 8.96 2.42 4.76
C GLN A 61 7.99 2.04 3.64
N VAL A 62 6.89 2.78 3.53
CA VAL A 62 5.94 2.65 2.44
C VAL A 62 6.56 3.25 1.18
N LEU A 63 6.61 2.45 0.11
CA LEU A 63 7.22 2.82 -1.16
C LEU A 63 6.20 3.12 -2.25
N ALA A 64 5.04 2.47 -2.22
CA ALA A 64 3.96 2.71 -3.16
C ALA A 64 2.61 2.25 -2.58
N ILE A 65 1.52 2.86 -3.05
CA ILE A 65 0.15 2.46 -2.75
C ILE A 65 -0.62 2.32 -4.07
N PHE A 66 -1.28 1.18 -4.30
CA PHE A 66 -2.06 0.90 -5.51
C PHE A 66 -3.52 0.59 -5.18
N GLU A 67 -4.43 0.95 -6.09
CA GLU A 67 -5.86 0.64 -6.00
C GLU A 67 -6.26 -0.46 -7.00
N SER A 68 -6.87 -1.53 -6.49
CA SER A 68 -7.58 -2.58 -7.23
C SER A 68 -9.01 -2.69 -6.68
N VAL A 69 -9.50 -3.93 -6.46
CA VAL A 69 -10.65 -4.22 -5.59
C VAL A 69 -10.40 -3.79 -4.13
N SER A 70 -9.14 -3.83 -3.72
CA SER A 70 -8.61 -3.40 -2.42
C SER A 70 -7.42 -2.45 -2.63
N PHE A 71 -6.89 -1.89 -1.54
CA PHE A 71 -5.65 -1.11 -1.58
C PHE A 71 -4.45 -2.00 -1.24
N LEU A 72 -3.39 -1.88 -2.05
CA LEU A 72 -2.11 -2.56 -1.83
C LEU A 72 -1.09 -1.54 -1.36
N VAL A 73 -0.55 -1.72 -0.16
CA VAL A 73 0.52 -0.90 0.39
C VAL A 73 1.83 -1.69 0.29
N CYS A 74 2.74 -1.21 -0.53
CA CYS A 74 4.03 -1.84 -0.79
C CYS A 74 5.11 -1.19 0.08
N THR A 75 5.97 -2.01 0.66
CA THR A 75 7.19 -1.59 1.36
C THR A 75 8.40 -2.20 0.67
N ARG A 76 9.61 -1.95 1.18
CA ARG A 76 10.82 -2.57 0.59
C ARG A 76 10.73 -4.09 0.69
N LYS A 77 10.48 -4.59 1.91
CA LYS A 77 10.39 -6.01 2.13
C LYS A 77 9.17 -6.60 1.46
N ARG A 78 7.98 -6.00 1.66
CA ARG A 78 6.70 -6.52 1.17
C ARG A 78 6.27 -5.90 -0.14
N GLY A 79 6.14 -6.72 -1.17
CA GLY A 79 5.63 -6.32 -2.47
C GLY A 79 6.70 -5.80 -3.43
N VAL A 80 7.84 -5.26 -2.96
CA VAL A 80 8.99 -4.88 -3.82
C VAL A 80 10.02 -6.01 -3.91
N GLU A 81 10.63 -6.42 -2.81
CA GLU A 81 11.64 -7.49 -2.82
C GLU A 81 10.99 -8.86 -2.69
N GLU A 82 10.25 -9.09 -1.60
CA GLU A 82 9.68 -10.39 -1.26
C GLU A 82 8.23 -10.29 -0.75
N GLY A 83 7.55 -11.43 -0.65
CA GLY A 83 6.21 -11.50 -0.08
C GLY A 83 5.12 -10.68 -0.79
N LEU A 84 3.92 -10.76 -0.25
CA LEU A 84 2.76 -10.02 -0.75
C LEU A 84 2.71 -8.61 -0.13
N PRO A 85 2.23 -7.58 -0.86
CA PRO A 85 1.99 -6.27 -0.29
C PRO A 85 0.96 -6.34 0.84
N TYR A 86 0.91 -5.33 1.71
CA TYR A 86 -0.14 -5.23 2.71
C TYR A 86 -1.48 -4.93 2.01
N PHE A 87 -2.53 -5.67 2.38
CA PHE A 87 -3.87 -5.51 1.82
C PHE A 87 -4.75 -4.74 2.80
N PHE A 88 -5.41 -3.70 2.29
CA PHE A 88 -6.46 -2.98 3.01
C PHE A 88 -7.76 -3.05 2.21
N ALA A 89 -8.82 -3.55 2.83
CA ALA A 89 -10.11 -3.64 2.19
C ALA A 89 -10.64 -2.23 1.84
N ARG A 90 -11.43 -2.14 0.77
CA ARG A 90 -11.98 -0.86 0.33
C ARG A 90 -12.92 -0.24 1.36
N GLU A 91 -13.62 -1.07 2.13
CA GLU A 91 -14.52 -0.66 3.22
C GLU A 91 -13.80 0.01 4.40
N ASP A 92 -12.54 -0.35 4.64
CA ASP A 92 -11.71 0.27 5.68
C ASP A 92 -11.09 1.59 5.21
N ALA A 93 -11.01 1.83 3.89
CA ALA A 93 -10.44 3.04 3.32
C ALA A 93 -11.43 4.22 3.35
N ARG A 94 -11.14 5.24 4.16
CA ARG A 94 -11.98 6.44 4.30
C ARG A 94 -11.60 7.58 3.37
N LYS A 95 -10.31 7.68 3.04
CA LYS A 95 -9.79 8.75 2.19
C LYS A 95 -8.58 8.26 1.41
N VAL A 96 -8.52 8.65 0.15
CA VAL A 96 -7.39 8.42 -0.75
C VAL A 96 -6.92 9.79 -1.23
N GLU A 97 -5.64 10.08 -1.04
CA GLU A 97 -4.98 11.28 -1.57
C GLU A 97 -4.10 10.86 -2.74
N GLU A 98 -4.38 11.39 -3.93
CA GLU A 98 -3.62 11.12 -5.15
C GLU A 98 -2.37 12.04 -5.20
N MET A 99 -1.30 11.60 -5.87
CA MET A 99 -0.17 12.48 -6.21
C MET A 99 -0.60 13.40 -7.36
N GLU A 100 -0.33 14.69 -7.23
CA GLU A 100 -0.48 15.69 -8.31
C GLU A 100 0.47 15.39 -9.49
#